data_AF-A0A928V5I8-F1
#
_entry.id   AF-A0A928V5I8-F1
#
_cell.length_a   1.000
_cell.length_b   1.000
_cell.length_c   1.000
_cell.angle_alpha   90.00
_cell.angle_beta   90.00
_cell.angle_gamma   90.00
#
_symmetry.space_group_name_H-M   'P 1'
#
loop_
_entity.id
_entity.type
_entity.pdbx_description
1 polymer ?
#
loop_
_entity_poly.entity_id
_entity_poly.type
_entity_poly.pdbx_seq_one_letter_code
_entity_poly.pdbx_strand_id
1 'polypeptide(L)'
;MLALDPNQIDHKLNFISNYLSAENAADGSTMDANANVTQKNIATLETELMKDYFVQVNRSLVSKKIAELFGDDLAREYHRQIENHEIYVHDETSLKPYCVSLTMYPFLHDGLVKLGGESKAPRHLESFCGSFVNLVFAVSAQFAGAVATVEFLTYFDYFARRDYGDSYLLTHGKEIRNHLQHVVYALNQPAAARGYQSVFWNISVYDEHYFDSMFGNFVFPDFSAPKWSSVAALQDFFLSWFNLERTKAILTFPVVTVAMLTDNGQCKSQKFARNIARELADGNSFFMYLSDNADSLASCCRLRSEISDNTFSYTLGAGGVATGSINVITLNMNRLIQDGRDLATEVDKVQRYQVAYRALMESYQAAGLLSVYDAGFISMDKQFLTIGINGMVEAAESVGLVAGNNPEYIEFVQRNLKVIFDANKKAKQQWGYMFNTEFVPAENLGVKNAKWDRADGYAVPRDCYNSYFYAVEDDETNALDKLVLHGRELVDYLDGGSALHLNLEESISTEGYLSLINMAARTGCNYFCINVKITICNNCAHIDKRTLQACSACQSKDIDYATRVIGYLKRVSAFSKGRRKEHGLRHYHRQPQQATAVPRKVESTRIAAV
;
A
#
# COMPACT_ATOMS: atom_id res chain seq x y z
N MET A 1 -12.80 6.66 -38.49
CA MET A 1 -11.84 7.23 -37.53
C MET A 1 -12.42 8.54 -37.05
N LEU A 2 -12.61 8.74 -35.74
CA LEU A 2 -13.00 10.05 -35.20
C LEU A 2 -11.80 10.99 -35.35
N ALA A 3 -11.97 12.13 -36.02
CA ALA A 3 -10.92 13.14 -36.15
C ALA A 3 -10.92 14.02 -34.89
N LEU A 4 -9.75 14.22 -34.29
CA LEU A 4 -9.58 15.22 -33.23
C LEU A 4 -9.65 16.62 -33.84
N ASP A 5 -10.25 17.56 -33.12
CA ASP A 5 -10.21 18.97 -33.54
C ASP A 5 -8.81 19.57 -33.32
N PRO A 6 -8.48 20.70 -33.98
CA PRO A 6 -7.16 21.32 -33.85
C PRO A 6 -6.76 21.64 -32.40
N ASN A 7 -7.69 22.07 -31.53
CA ASN A 7 -7.38 22.38 -30.14
C ASN A 7 -7.07 21.11 -29.35
N GLN A 8 -7.79 20.01 -29.61
CA GLN A 8 -7.49 18.71 -29.01
C GLN A 8 -6.10 18.22 -29.42
N ILE A 9 -5.72 18.38 -30.68
CA ILE A 9 -4.38 18.03 -31.17
C ILE A 9 -3.33 18.90 -30.49
N ASP A 10 -3.52 20.22 -30.45
CA ASP A 10 -2.58 21.15 -29.81
C ASP A 10 -2.42 20.86 -28.32
N HIS A 11 -3.50 20.49 -27.61
CA HIS A 11 -3.41 20.03 -26.22
C HIS A 11 -2.53 18.78 -26.07
N LYS A 12 -2.65 17.79 -26.97
CA LYS A 12 -1.77 16.60 -26.96
C LYS A 12 -0.32 16.94 -27.26
N LEU A 13 -0.08 17.81 -28.24
CA LEU A 13 1.27 18.27 -28.58
C LEU A 13 1.91 19.04 -27.41
N ASN A 14 1.15 19.92 -26.76
CA ASN A 14 1.60 20.64 -25.57
C ASN A 14 1.88 19.69 -24.40
N PHE A 15 1.06 18.66 -24.20
CA PHE A 15 1.34 17.62 -23.21
C PHE A 15 2.68 16.93 -23.49
N ILE A 16 2.96 16.56 -24.74
CA ILE A 16 4.24 15.96 -25.13
C ILE A 16 5.40 16.92 -24.83
N SER A 17 5.28 18.20 -25.20
CA SER A 17 6.30 19.21 -24.90
C SER A 17 6.56 19.36 -23.40
N ASN A 18 5.52 19.31 -22.57
CA ASN A 18 5.64 19.35 -21.11
C ASN A 18 6.28 18.07 -20.55
N TYR A 19 5.91 16.90 -21.09
CA TYR A 19 6.50 15.63 -20.67
C TYR A 19 8.00 15.59 -21.01
N LEU A 20 8.39 16.10 -22.18
CA LEU A 20 9.80 16.22 -22.59
C LEU A 20 10.62 17.06 -21.58
N SER A 21 10.05 18.11 -20.99
CA SER A 21 10.72 18.97 -20.01
C SER A 21 10.64 18.48 -18.56
N ALA A 22 9.79 17.50 -18.25
CA ALA A 22 9.64 16.96 -16.90
C ALA A 22 10.93 16.29 -16.37
N GLU A 23 11.22 16.49 -15.08
CA GLU A 23 12.40 15.93 -14.40
C GLU A 23 12.35 14.40 -14.31
N ASN A 24 11.19 13.85 -13.94
CA ASN A 24 10.95 12.42 -13.89
C ASN A 24 9.54 12.07 -14.44
N ALA A 25 9.21 10.78 -14.52
CA ALA A 25 7.93 10.34 -15.07
C ALA A 25 6.73 10.78 -14.23
N ALA A 26 6.85 10.82 -12.90
CA ALA A 26 5.79 11.27 -12.00
C ALA A 26 5.50 12.77 -12.17
N ASP A 27 6.53 13.60 -12.37
CA ASP A 27 6.39 15.03 -12.63
C ASP A 27 5.78 15.33 -14.01
N GLY A 28 5.94 14.41 -14.97
CA GLY A 28 5.33 14.51 -16.29
C GLY A 28 3.88 14.01 -16.36
N SER A 29 3.41 13.28 -15.35
CA SER A 29 2.01 12.81 -15.30
C SER A 29 1.10 13.90 -14.72
N THR A 30 0.06 14.26 -15.46
CA THR A 30 -0.91 15.28 -15.05
C THR A 30 -2.13 14.71 -14.34
N MET A 31 -2.50 13.46 -14.65
CA MET A 31 -3.72 12.83 -14.15
C MET A 31 -3.45 11.91 -12.96
N ASP A 32 -2.41 11.09 -13.03
CA ASP A 32 -2.16 10.03 -12.06
C ASP A 32 -0.67 9.71 -11.96
N ALA A 33 0.06 10.57 -11.24
CA ALA A 33 1.49 10.43 -11.03
C ALA A 33 1.80 9.27 -10.07
N ASN A 34 2.79 8.45 -10.40
CA ASN A 34 3.05 7.24 -9.63
C ASN A 34 4.56 6.98 -9.56
N ALA A 35 5.13 6.99 -8.34
CA ALA A 35 6.56 6.81 -8.16
C ALA A 35 7.07 5.40 -8.57
N ASN A 36 6.16 4.44 -8.76
CA ASN A 36 6.52 3.13 -9.33
C ASN A 36 6.99 3.24 -10.79
N VAL A 37 6.54 4.25 -11.55
CA VAL A 37 7.06 4.57 -12.88
C VAL A 37 8.33 5.40 -12.72
N THR A 38 9.48 4.73 -12.79
CA THR A 38 10.76 5.36 -12.40
C THR A 38 11.43 6.12 -13.54
N GLN A 39 11.28 5.66 -14.77
CA GLN A 39 11.95 6.24 -15.93
C GLN A 39 10.96 6.87 -16.88
N LYS A 40 11.34 8.02 -17.41
CA LYS A 40 10.67 8.67 -18.52
C LYS A 40 11.10 8.00 -19.82
N ASN A 41 10.16 7.45 -20.58
CA ASN A 41 10.42 6.88 -21.90
C ASN A 41 9.18 7.01 -22.81
N ILE A 42 9.27 6.48 -24.03
CA ILE A 42 8.17 6.57 -25.01
C ILE A 42 6.93 5.77 -24.58
N ALA A 43 7.10 4.60 -23.96
CA ALA A 43 5.98 3.77 -23.52
C ALA A 43 5.20 4.44 -22.37
N THR A 44 5.91 5.10 -21.45
CA THR A 44 5.27 5.87 -20.38
C THR A 44 4.58 7.11 -20.93
N LEU A 45 5.19 7.83 -21.88
CA LEU A 45 4.55 8.97 -22.55
C LEU A 45 3.24 8.57 -23.24
N GLU A 46 3.26 7.52 -24.07
CA GLU A 46 2.08 7.05 -24.80
C GLU A 46 0.95 6.63 -23.86
N THR A 47 1.29 6.00 -22.74
CA THR A 47 0.31 5.62 -21.72
C THR A 47 -0.31 6.85 -21.04
N GLU A 48 0.50 7.85 -20.67
CA GLU A 48 0.00 9.07 -20.02
C GLU A 48 -0.83 9.95 -20.96
N LEU A 49 -0.47 9.98 -22.25
CA LEU A 49 -1.04 10.89 -23.25
C LEU A 49 -2.57 10.76 -23.37
N MET A 50 -3.13 9.57 -23.15
CA MET A 50 -4.56 9.29 -23.33
C MET A 50 -5.38 9.25 -22.04
N LYS A 51 -4.76 9.42 -20.86
CA LYS A 51 -5.44 9.27 -19.57
C LYS A 51 -6.61 10.21 -19.36
N ASP A 52 -6.51 11.44 -19.83
CA ASP A 52 -7.57 12.46 -19.82
C ASP A 52 -8.83 12.02 -20.60
N TYR A 53 -8.68 11.27 -21.69
CA TYR A 53 -9.81 10.71 -22.44
C TYR A 53 -10.43 9.54 -21.69
N PHE A 54 -9.60 8.67 -21.11
CA PHE A 54 -10.08 7.57 -20.27
C PHE A 54 -10.90 8.08 -19.08
N VAL A 55 -10.45 9.13 -18.40
CA VAL A 55 -11.20 9.77 -17.30
C VAL A 55 -12.58 10.22 -17.76
N GLN A 56 -12.68 10.92 -18.89
CA GLN A 56 -13.97 11.41 -19.42
C GLN A 56 -14.92 10.25 -19.79
N VAL A 57 -14.39 9.20 -20.43
CA VAL A 57 -15.17 8.02 -20.78
C VAL A 57 -15.67 7.30 -19.53
N ASN A 58 -14.79 7.09 -18.55
CA ASN A 58 -15.11 6.39 -17.32
C ASN A 58 -16.19 7.15 -16.51
N ARG A 59 -16.00 8.45 -16.28
CA ARG A 59 -17.00 9.31 -15.63
C ARG A 59 -18.35 9.26 -16.34
N SER A 60 -18.35 9.27 -17.67
CA SER A 60 -19.58 9.17 -18.46
C SER A 60 -20.27 7.80 -18.31
N LEU A 61 -19.50 6.71 -18.25
CA LEU A 61 -20.05 5.37 -18.01
C LEU A 61 -20.69 5.26 -16.63
N VAL A 62 -19.98 5.70 -15.59
CA VAL A 62 -20.47 5.69 -14.21
C VAL A 62 -21.69 6.58 -14.06
N SER A 63 -21.65 7.81 -14.57
CA SER A 63 -22.77 8.76 -14.56
C SER A 63 -24.02 8.21 -15.23
N LYS A 64 -23.88 7.57 -16.41
CA LYS A 64 -25.01 6.91 -17.07
C LYS A 64 -25.58 5.76 -16.24
N LYS A 65 -24.74 4.97 -15.58
CA LYS A 65 -25.20 3.90 -14.70
C LYS A 65 -25.88 4.46 -13.44
N ILE A 66 -25.39 5.58 -12.90
CA ILE A 66 -26.07 6.30 -11.80
C ILE A 66 -27.45 6.77 -12.26
N ALA A 67 -27.56 7.38 -13.44
CA ALA A 67 -28.84 7.83 -13.99
C ALA A 67 -29.83 6.67 -14.16
N GLU A 68 -29.36 5.53 -14.67
CA GLU A 68 -30.15 4.30 -14.85
C GLU A 68 -30.70 3.77 -13.51
N LEU A 69 -29.88 3.76 -12.45
CA LEU A 69 -30.26 3.15 -11.16
C LEU A 69 -30.95 4.12 -10.20
N PHE A 70 -30.61 5.41 -10.27
CA PHE A 70 -30.95 6.40 -9.23
C PHE A 70 -31.51 7.72 -9.80
N GLY A 71 -31.59 7.87 -11.12
CA GLY A 71 -32.13 9.05 -11.79
C GLY A 71 -31.10 10.13 -12.13
N ASP A 72 -31.46 10.99 -13.07
CA ASP A 72 -30.55 11.99 -13.66
C ASP A 72 -30.07 13.05 -12.65
N ASP A 73 -30.83 13.32 -11.60
CA ASP A 73 -30.43 14.28 -10.55
C ASP A 73 -29.16 13.82 -9.84
N LEU A 74 -29.09 12.54 -9.46
CA LEU A 74 -27.92 12.00 -8.78
C LEU A 74 -26.71 11.87 -9.73
N ALA A 75 -26.96 11.61 -11.02
CA ALA A 75 -25.91 11.60 -12.04
C ALA A 75 -25.30 12.99 -12.28
N ARG A 76 -26.13 14.04 -12.28
CA ARG A 76 -25.64 15.43 -12.30
C ARG A 76 -24.87 15.79 -11.03
N GLU A 77 -25.36 15.36 -9.88
CA GLU A 77 -24.69 15.58 -8.60
C GLU A 77 -23.31 14.92 -8.58
N TYR A 78 -23.17 13.68 -9.08
CA TYR A 78 -21.87 13.01 -9.22
C TYR A 78 -20.83 13.86 -9.97
N HIS A 79 -21.22 14.42 -11.13
CA HIS A 79 -20.33 15.32 -11.87
C HIS A 79 -20.00 16.59 -11.10
N ARG A 80 -21.02 17.22 -10.50
CA ARG A 80 -20.84 18.43 -9.69
C ARG A 80 -19.87 18.21 -8.53
N GLN A 81 -19.97 17.09 -7.80
CA GLN A 81 -19.08 16.80 -6.67
C GLN A 81 -17.63 16.59 -7.09
N ILE A 82 -17.41 16.01 -8.28
CA ILE A 82 -16.08 15.85 -8.86
C ILE A 82 -15.51 17.20 -9.32
N GLU A 83 -16.30 17.99 -10.05
CA GLU A 83 -15.88 19.30 -10.58
C GLU A 83 -15.63 20.32 -9.47
N ASN A 84 -16.41 20.25 -8.39
CA ASN A 84 -16.25 21.08 -7.20
C ASN A 84 -15.26 20.48 -6.19
N HIS A 85 -14.54 19.40 -6.54
CA HIS A 85 -13.50 18.78 -5.71
C HIS A 85 -13.96 18.37 -4.29
N GLU A 86 -15.26 18.06 -4.13
CA GLU A 86 -15.83 17.50 -2.90
C GLU A 86 -15.47 16.02 -2.75
N ILE A 87 -15.36 15.32 -3.89
CA ILE A 87 -14.95 13.94 -3.96
C ILE A 87 -13.80 13.75 -4.95
N TYR A 88 -13.02 12.70 -4.73
CA TYR A 88 -12.00 12.22 -5.66
C TYR A 88 -12.23 10.75 -5.95
N VAL A 89 -12.49 10.43 -7.21
CA VAL A 89 -12.63 9.05 -7.66
C VAL A 89 -11.23 8.55 -8.05
N HIS A 90 -10.78 7.48 -7.42
CA HIS A 90 -9.44 6.93 -7.68
C HIS A 90 -9.41 6.15 -8.99
N ASP A 91 -8.23 6.09 -9.60
CA ASP A 91 -7.96 5.27 -10.79
C ASP A 91 -8.94 5.45 -11.98
N GLU A 92 -9.56 6.63 -12.12
CA GLU A 92 -10.50 6.93 -13.22
C GLU A 92 -9.86 6.81 -14.61
N THR A 93 -8.53 6.75 -14.68
CA THR A 93 -7.74 6.48 -15.87
C THR A 93 -7.84 5.02 -16.34
N SER A 94 -8.52 4.15 -15.57
CA SER A 94 -8.70 2.73 -15.80
C SER A 94 -10.19 2.34 -15.71
N LEU A 95 -10.62 1.40 -16.56
CA LEU A 95 -11.98 0.82 -16.54
C LEU A 95 -12.06 -0.48 -15.71
N LYS A 96 -11.01 -0.79 -14.96
CA LYS A 96 -10.81 -2.05 -14.23
C LYS A 96 -11.22 -1.88 -12.78
N PRO A 97 -11.63 -2.96 -12.09
CA PRO A 97 -11.73 -2.95 -10.64
C PRO A 97 -10.37 -2.59 -9.99
N TYR A 98 -10.43 -2.14 -8.75
CA TYR A 98 -9.29 -1.55 -8.07
C TYR A 98 -8.21 -2.57 -7.68
N CYS A 99 -8.34 -3.26 -6.55
CA CYS A 99 -7.27 -4.11 -6.00
C CYS A 99 -7.77 -5.49 -5.56
N VAL A 100 -6.82 -6.44 -5.45
CA VAL A 100 -7.14 -7.83 -5.13
C VAL A 100 -6.05 -8.51 -4.31
N SER A 101 -6.47 -9.27 -3.31
CA SER A 101 -5.72 -10.36 -2.68
C SER A 101 -6.30 -11.67 -3.19
N LEU A 102 -5.52 -12.46 -3.92
CA LEU A 102 -6.00 -13.66 -4.59
C LEU A 102 -6.07 -14.85 -3.63
N THR A 103 -6.98 -15.79 -3.91
CA THR A 103 -6.64 -17.19 -3.62
C THR A 103 -5.87 -17.77 -4.80
N MET A 104 -4.72 -18.39 -4.54
CA MET A 104 -3.93 -19.10 -5.54
C MET A 104 -4.37 -20.55 -5.70
N TYR A 105 -5.42 -20.99 -5.02
CA TYR A 105 -5.89 -22.37 -5.11
C TYR A 105 -6.28 -22.80 -6.53
N PRO A 106 -6.98 -21.98 -7.35
CA PRO A 106 -7.24 -22.31 -8.75
C PRO A 106 -5.96 -22.52 -9.58
N PHE A 107 -4.89 -21.77 -9.27
CA PHE A 107 -3.60 -21.92 -9.96
C PHE A 107 -2.94 -23.28 -9.69
N LEU A 108 -3.18 -23.90 -8.53
CA LEU A 108 -2.70 -25.26 -8.24
C LEU A 108 -3.39 -26.35 -9.06
N HIS A 109 -4.59 -26.10 -9.57
CA HIS A 109 -5.38 -27.07 -10.34
C HIS A 109 -5.31 -26.83 -11.85
N ASP A 110 -5.44 -25.57 -12.26
CA ASP A 110 -5.64 -25.20 -13.66
C ASP A 110 -4.44 -24.46 -14.26
N GLY A 111 -3.45 -24.07 -13.43
CA GLY A 111 -2.39 -23.17 -13.86
C GLY A 111 -2.97 -21.84 -14.36
N LEU A 112 -2.68 -21.50 -15.61
CA LEU A 112 -3.16 -20.29 -16.29
C LEU A 112 -4.19 -20.58 -17.39
N VAL A 113 -4.63 -21.84 -17.55
CA VAL A 113 -5.55 -22.24 -18.62
C VAL A 113 -6.85 -21.44 -18.58
N LYS A 114 -7.40 -21.23 -17.38
CA LYS A 114 -8.63 -20.44 -17.19
C LYS A 114 -8.47 -18.93 -17.42
N LEU A 115 -7.24 -18.44 -17.56
CA LEU A 115 -6.92 -17.05 -17.92
C LEU A 115 -6.50 -16.91 -19.40
N GLY A 116 -6.72 -17.94 -20.21
CA GLY A 116 -6.36 -17.96 -21.63
C GLY A 116 -4.90 -18.29 -21.93
N GLY A 117 -4.12 -18.74 -20.93
CA GLY A 117 -2.77 -19.26 -21.13
C GLY A 117 -2.74 -20.77 -21.42
N GLU A 118 -1.57 -21.30 -21.72
CA GLU A 118 -1.37 -22.75 -21.97
C GLU A 118 -0.72 -23.48 -20.77
N SER A 119 -0.21 -22.74 -19.79
CA SER A 119 0.45 -23.31 -18.62
C SER A 119 -0.54 -24.07 -17.74
N LYS A 120 -0.37 -25.39 -17.61
CA LYS A 120 -1.13 -26.24 -16.69
C LYS A 120 -0.62 -26.09 -15.25
N ALA A 121 -1.30 -26.76 -14.30
CA ALA A 121 -0.89 -26.83 -12.90
C ALA A 121 0.62 -27.11 -12.74
N PRO A 122 1.34 -26.32 -11.92
CA PRO A 122 2.77 -26.52 -11.72
C PRO A 122 3.08 -27.86 -11.04
N ARG A 123 4.18 -28.49 -11.45
CA ARG A 123 4.62 -29.82 -10.96
C ARG A 123 5.98 -29.81 -10.25
N HIS A 124 6.74 -28.75 -10.40
CA HIS A 124 8.04 -28.55 -9.78
C HIS A 124 8.17 -27.10 -9.32
N LEU A 125 9.06 -26.83 -8.37
CA LEU A 125 9.35 -25.49 -7.85
C LEU A 125 9.69 -24.52 -8.98
N GLU A 126 10.49 -24.95 -9.95
CA GLU A 126 10.83 -24.13 -11.12
C GLU A 126 9.59 -23.74 -11.93
N SER A 127 8.73 -24.71 -12.26
CA SER A 127 7.48 -24.47 -12.99
C SER A 127 6.48 -23.62 -12.19
N PHE A 128 6.46 -23.76 -10.86
CA PHE A 128 5.69 -22.92 -9.95
C PHE A 128 6.17 -21.48 -10.02
N CYS A 129 7.47 -21.23 -9.82
CA CYS A 129 8.05 -19.89 -9.87
C CYS A 129 7.82 -19.20 -11.22
N GLY A 130 8.11 -19.89 -12.32
CA GLY A 130 7.94 -19.31 -13.67
C GLY A 130 6.47 -19.02 -13.99
N SER A 131 5.56 -19.95 -13.69
CA SER A 131 4.13 -19.75 -13.95
C SER A 131 3.49 -18.74 -12.98
N PHE A 132 4.01 -18.62 -11.75
CA PHE A 132 3.59 -17.63 -10.77
C PHE A 132 3.89 -16.21 -11.23
N VAL A 133 5.08 -15.96 -11.80
CA VAL A 133 5.41 -14.65 -12.39
C VAL A 133 4.38 -14.27 -13.45
N ASN A 134 4.03 -15.21 -14.34
CA ASN A 134 3.00 -15.00 -15.36
C ASN A 134 1.60 -14.79 -14.75
N LEU A 135 1.24 -15.52 -13.69
CA LEU A 135 -0.02 -15.32 -12.96
C LEU A 135 -0.15 -13.88 -12.45
N VAL A 136 0.89 -13.40 -11.75
CA VAL A 136 0.88 -12.06 -11.15
C VAL A 136 0.77 -10.99 -12.23
N PHE A 137 1.48 -11.12 -13.36
CA PHE A 137 1.31 -10.21 -14.48
C PHE A 137 -0.09 -10.28 -15.11
N ALA A 138 -0.62 -11.48 -15.36
CA ALA A 138 -1.94 -11.68 -15.96
C ALA A 138 -3.08 -11.10 -15.11
N VAL A 139 -3.01 -11.29 -13.79
CA VAL A 139 -3.96 -10.70 -12.85
C VAL A 139 -3.77 -9.20 -12.81
N SER A 140 -2.54 -8.71 -12.65
CA SER A 140 -2.29 -7.27 -12.59
C SER A 140 -2.81 -6.56 -13.85
N ALA A 141 -2.76 -7.17 -15.04
CA ALA A 141 -3.30 -6.55 -16.24
C ALA A 141 -4.82 -6.26 -16.16
N GLN A 142 -5.55 -6.90 -15.24
CA GLN A 142 -7.00 -6.80 -15.08
C GLN A 142 -7.43 -6.00 -13.83
N PHE A 143 -6.49 -5.48 -13.05
CA PHE A 143 -6.74 -4.63 -11.87
C PHE A 143 -5.92 -3.34 -11.93
N ALA A 144 -6.47 -2.23 -11.44
CA ALA A 144 -5.77 -0.94 -11.43
C ALA A 144 -4.64 -0.91 -10.38
N GLY A 145 -4.95 -1.34 -9.16
CA GLY A 145 -4.13 -1.27 -7.97
C GLY A 145 -3.31 -2.53 -7.68
N ALA A 146 -3.14 -2.81 -6.38
CA ALA A 146 -2.26 -3.85 -5.87
C ALA A 146 -2.79 -5.28 -6.10
N VAL A 147 -1.85 -6.21 -6.26
CA VAL A 147 -2.08 -7.66 -6.28
C VAL A 147 -1.35 -8.30 -5.09
N ALA A 148 -2.10 -8.90 -4.17
CA ALA A 148 -1.55 -9.65 -3.05
C ALA A 148 -1.67 -11.17 -3.29
N THR A 149 -0.60 -11.90 -2.97
CA THR A 149 -0.56 -13.36 -3.02
C THR A 149 -0.05 -13.88 -1.68
N VAL A 150 -0.91 -13.78 -0.67
CA VAL A 150 -0.54 -14.04 0.73
C VAL A 150 -0.15 -15.50 0.99
N GLU A 151 -0.50 -16.41 0.08
CA GLU A 151 -0.16 -17.84 0.10
C GLU A 151 1.21 -18.18 -0.51
N PHE A 152 1.96 -17.19 -1.04
CA PHE A 152 3.15 -17.42 -1.86
C PHE A 152 4.22 -18.29 -1.18
N LEU A 153 4.63 -17.93 0.05
CA LEU A 153 5.68 -18.67 0.76
C LEU A 153 5.21 -20.08 1.17
N THR A 154 3.94 -20.23 1.56
CA THR A 154 3.35 -21.53 1.89
C THR A 154 3.34 -22.46 0.68
N TYR A 155 3.01 -21.94 -0.51
CA TYR A 155 2.98 -22.75 -1.74
C TYR A 155 4.41 -23.02 -2.23
N PHE A 156 5.31 -22.05 -2.13
CA PHE A 156 6.73 -22.23 -2.43
C PHE A 156 7.33 -23.37 -1.59
N ASP A 157 7.08 -23.37 -0.28
CA ASP A 157 7.52 -24.46 0.64
C ASP A 157 7.04 -25.84 0.16
N TYR A 158 5.76 -25.95 -0.23
CA TYR A 158 5.21 -27.21 -0.72
C TYR A 158 5.96 -27.75 -1.95
N PHE A 159 6.18 -26.91 -2.97
CA PHE A 159 6.92 -27.34 -4.16
C PHE A 159 8.40 -27.62 -3.85
N ALA A 160 9.03 -26.83 -2.98
CA ALA A 160 10.41 -27.04 -2.56
C ALA A 160 10.61 -28.37 -1.82
N ARG A 161 9.70 -28.70 -0.89
CA ARG A 161 9.72 -30.01 -0.20
C ARG A 161 9.46 -31.16 -1.16
N ARG A 162 8.60 -30.98 -2.16
CA ARG A 162 8.33 -32.04 -3.14
C ARG A 162 9.56 -32.35 -4.00
N ASP A 163 10.30 -31.34 -4.42
CA ASP A 163 11.45 -31.54 -5.30
C ASP A 163 12.73 -31.91 -4.52
N TYR A 164 12.93 -31.36 -3.32
CA TYR A 164 14.20 -31.44 -2.59
C TYR A 164 14.10 -32.06 -1.18
N GLY A 165 12.90 -32.44 -0.72
CA GLY A 165 12.64 -32.99 0.60
C GLY A 165 12.58 -31.95 1.73
N ASP A 166 12.23 -32.39 2.94
CA ASP A 166 11.99 -31.52 4.11
C ASP A 166 13.21 -30.71 4.57
N SER A 167 14.42 -31.10 4.17
CA SER A 167 15.67 -30.41 4.51
C SER A 167 16.21 -29.55 3.37
N TYR A 168 15.34 -29.11 2.45
CA TYR A 168 15.74 -28.39 1.24
C TYR A 168 16.51 -27.08 1.53
N LEU A 169 16.23 -26.38 2.63
CA LEU A 169 16.97 -25.16 2.99
C LEU A 169 18.44 -25.45 3.35
N LEU A 170 18.70 -26.63 3.94
CA LEU A 170 20.05 -27.06 4.32
C LEU A 170 20.80 -27.67 3.13
N THR A 171 20.10 -28.45 2.31
CA THR A 171 20.70 -29.25 1.24
C THR A 171 20.75 -28.52 -0.11
N HIS A 172 19.81 -27.60 -0.36
CA HIS A 172 19.60 -26.92 -1.65
C HIS A 172 19.40 -25.40 -1.46
N GLY A 173 19.96 -24.81 -0.39
CA GLY A 173 19.77 -23.40 -0.08
C GLY A 173 20.22 -22.43 -1.19
N LYS A 174 21.14 -22.85 -2.07
CA LYS A 174 21.57 -22.06 -3.24
C LYS A 174 20.46 -21.99 -4.29
N GLU A 175 19.85 -23.12 -4.60
CA GLU A 175 18.75 -23.28 -5.56
C GLU A 175 17.52 -22.52 -5.06
N ILE A 176 17.21 -22.60 -3.76
CA ILE A 176 16.10 -21.83 -3.16
C ILE A 176 16.31 -20.32 -3.30
N ARG A 177 17.52 -19.81 -3.00
CA ARG A 177 17.82 -18.38 -3.25
C ARG A 177 17.64 -18.03 -4.70
N ASN A 178 18.06 -18.89 -5.63
CA ASN A 178 17.93 -18.63 -7.05
C ASN A 178 16.46 -18.54 -7.50
N HIS A 179 15.60 -19.43 -7.00
CA HIS A 179 14.16 -19.38 -7.27
C HIS A 179 13.47 -18.13 -6.69
N LEU A 180 13.79 -17.77 -5.44
CA LEU A 180 13.30 -16.53 -4.84
C LEU A 180 13.81 -15.30 -5.59
N GLN A 181 15.10 -15.28 -5.96
CA GLN A 181 15.70 -14.21 -6.75
C GLN A 181 15.02 -14.05 -8.11
N HIS A 182 14.77 -15.15 -8.82
CA HIS A 182 14.07 -15.13 -10.11
C HIS A 182 12.70 -14.44 -9.97
N VAL A 183 11.86 -14.89 -9.05
CA VAL A 183 10.51 -14.31 -8.87
C VAL A 183 10.57 -12.83 -8.48
N VAL A 184 11.39 -12.51 -7.47
CA VAL A 184 11.49 -11.14 -6.94
C VAL A 184 12.01 -10.18 -8.00
N TYR A 185 13.10 -10.52 -8.70
CA TYR A 185 13.64 -9.62 -9.73
C TYR A 185 12.72 -9.50 -10.93
N ALA A 186 12.08 -10.61 -11.38
CA ALA A 186 11.15 -10.57 -12.51
C ALA A 186 9.97 -9.63 -12.25
N LEU A 187 9.38 -9.67 -11.06
CA LEU A 187 8.23 -8.83 -10.70
C LEU A 187 8.60 -7.37 -10.39
N ASN A 188 9.89 -7.07 -10.16
CA ASN A 188 10.40 -5.69 -10.08
C ASN A 188 10.80 -5.12 -11.44
N GLN A 189 10.82 -5.91 -12.52
CA GLN A 189 11.11 -5.37 -13.84
C GLN A 189 9.94 -4.55 -14.39
N PRO A 190 10.19 -3.48 -15.16
CA PRO A 190 9.16 -2.75 -15.88
C PRO A 190 8.34 -3.68 -16.78
N ALA A 191 7.01 -3.67 -16.63
CA ALA A 191 6.13 -4.49 -17.45
C ALA A 191 5.61 -3.68 -18.64
N ALA A 192 5.94 -4.08 -19.86
CA ALA A 192 5.53 -3.37 -21.07
C ALA A 192 3.99 -3.20 -21.15
N ALA A 193 3.23 -4.25 -20.83
CA ALA A 193 1.76 -4.26 -20.86
C ALA A 193 1.11 -3.42 -19.73
N ARG A 194 1.88 -2.85 -18.80
CA ARG A 194 1.41 -1.94 -17.75
C ARG A 194 2.01 -0.54 -17.88
N GLY A 195 2.27 -0.09 -19.11
CA GLY A 195 2.85 1.23 -19.34
C GLY A 195 4.22 1.38 -18.67
N TYR A 196 5.03 0.32 -18.69
CA TYR A 196 6.36 0.28 -18.06
C TYR A 196 6.37 0.36 -16.53
N GLN A 197 5.24 0.13 -15.87
CA GLN A 197 5.15 0.00 -14.42
C GLN A 197 5.43 -1.44 -13.98
N SER A 198 6.23 -1.62 -12.92
CA SER A 198 6.37 -2.94 -12.27
C SER A 198 5.10 -3.30 -11.48
N VAL A 199 4.84 -4.58 -11.22
CA VAL A 199 3.61 -4.98 -10.53
C VAL A 199 3.66 -4.55 -9.07
N PHE A 200 2.61 -3.88 -8.59
CA PHE A 200 2.44 -3.65 -7.16
C PHE A 200 2.06 -4.96 -6.48
N TRP A 201 3.08 -5.72 -6.09
CA TRP A 201 2.95 -7.06 -5.53
C TRP A 201 3.17 -7.09 -4.01
N ASN A 202 2.28 -7.78 -3.30
CA ASN A 202 2.34 -7.95 -1.85
C ASN A 202 2.38 -9.43 -1.44
N ILE A 203 3.14 -9.73 -0.38
CA ILE A 203 3.14 -11.04 0.29
C ILE A 203 3.07 -10.88 1.81
N SER A 204 2.71 -11.97 2.49
CA SER A 204 2.62 -12.02 3.94
C SER A 204 3.60 -13.02 4.55
N VAL A 205 4.01 -12.71 5.77
CA VAL A 205 4.78 -13.58 6.68
C VAL A 205 3.99 -13.68 7.97
N TYR A 206 3.81 -14.88 8.50
CA TYR A 206 2.91 -15.12 9.64
C TYR A 206 3.66 -15.61 10.88
N ASP A 207 3.17 -15.28 12.07
CA ASP A 207 3.45 -16.07 13.27
C ASP A 207 2.69 -17.41 13.26
N GLU A 208 2.97 -18.27 14.24
CA GLU A 208 2.37 -19.61 14.29
C GLU A 208 0.84 -19.59 14.48
N HIS A 209 0.32 -18.59 15.18
CA HIS A 209 -1.10 -18.50 15.51
C HIS A 209 -1.91 -18.01 14.32
N TYR A 210 -1.41 -17.00 13.60
CA TYR A 210 -1.99 -16.57 12.33
C TYR A 210 -1.88 -17.67 11.28
N PHE A 211 -0.73 -18.33 11.19
CA PHE A 211 -0.57 -19.43 10.25
C PHE A 211 -1.58 -20.54 10.48
N ASP A 212 -1.78 -20.97 11.74
CA ASP A 212 -2.76 -21.99 12.09
C ASP A 212 -4.19 -21.55 11.74
N SER A 213 -4.54 -20.29 12.00
CA SER A 213 -5.86 -19.74 11.68
C SER A 213 -6.12 -19.66 10.16
N MET A 214 -5.09 -19.35 9.38
CA MET A 214 -5.17 -19.25 7.91
C MET A 214 -5.11 -20.61 7.21
N PHE A 215 -4.23 -21.50 7.67
CA PHE A 215 -3.80 -22.70 6.95
C PHE A 215 -4.01 -24.02 7.71
N GLY A 216 -4.49 -24.01 8.96
CA GLY A 216 -4.64 -25.21 9.79
C GLY A 216 -5.58 -26.26 9.19
N ASN A 217 -6.59 -25.83 8.43
CA ASN A 217 -7.52 -26.70 7.70
C ASN A 217 -7.28 -26.70 6.18
N PHE A 218 -6.15 -26.16 5.71
CA PHE A 218 -5.82 -26.14 4.29
C PHE A 218 -5.13 -27.44 3.87
N VAL A 219 -5.48 -27.94 2.68
CA VAL A 219 -4.77 -29.05 2.03
C VAL A 219 -4.46 -28.71 0.58
N PHE A 220 -3.30 -29.17 0.11
CA PHE A 220 -2.91 -29.12 -1.29
C PHE A 220 -3.72 -30.12 -2.14
N PRO A 221 -3.65 -30.06 -3.48
CA PRO A 221 -4.37 -31.00 -4.35
C PRO A 221 -4.05 -32.48 -4.11
N ASP A 222 -2.90 -32.80 -3.51
CA ASP A 222 -2.51 -34.15 -3.13
C ASP A 222 -2.93 -34.54 -1.70
N PHE A 223 -3.80 -33.73 -1.07
CA PHE A 223 -4.28 -33.85 0.31
C PHE A 223 -3.20 -33.71 1.40
N SER A 224 -1.98 -33.31 1.04
CA SER A 224 -0.97 -32.95 2.04
C SER A 224 -1.32 -31.61 2.71
N ALA A 225 -0.98 -31.49 4.00
CA ALA A 225 -1.13 -30.24 4.74
C ALA A 225 0.16 -29.41 4.70
N PRO A 226 0.07 -28.07 4.80
CA PRO A 226 1.22 -27.21 5.05
C PRO A 226 1.96 -27.62 6.32
N LYS A 227 3.30 -27.56 6.30
CA LYS A 227 4.15 -27.92 7.44
C LYS A 227 4.70 -26.66 8.09
N TRP A 228 4.10 -26.21 9.19
CA TRP A 228 4.48 -24.96 9.88
C TRP A 228 5.98 -24.83 10.11
N SER A 229 6.65 -25.87 10.63
CA SER A 229 8.09 -25.79 10.91
C SER A 229 8.96 -25.55 9.67
N SER A 230 8.52 -26.02 8.50
CA SER A 230 9.20 -25.79 7.22
C SER A 230 8.90 -24.39 6.66
N VAL A 231 7.63 -23.98 6.70
CA VAL A 231 7.20 -22.63 6.28
C VAL A 231 7.85 -21.56 7.15
N ALA A 232 7.87 -21.72 8.47
CA ALA A 232 8.52 -20.79 9.40
C ALA A 232 10.02 -20.64 9.09
N ALA A 233 10.72 -21.76 8.82
CA ALA A 233 12.13 -21.72 8.42
C ALA A 233 12.33 -21.01 7.07
N LEU A 234 11.42 -21.19 6.10
CA LEU A 234 11.45 -20.47 4.83
C LEU A 234 11.17 -18.97 5.00
N GLN A 235 10.23 -18.59 5.86
CA GLN A 235 9.92 -17.19 6.16
C GLN A 235 11.13 -16.49 6.77
N ASP A 236 11.77 -17.09 7.77
CA ASP A 236 13.00 -16.56 8.38
C ASP A 236 14.11 -16.44 7.32
N PHE A 237 14.32 -17.49 6.52
CA PHE A 237 15.29 -17.47 5.42
C PHE A 237 15.01 -16.36 4.40
N PHE A 238 13.75 -16.20 4.00
CA PHE A 238 13.32 -15.19 3.04
C PHE A 238 13.56 -13.78 3.58
N LEU A 239 13.19 -13.49 4.82
CA LEU A 239 13.39 -12.18 5.43
C LEU A 239 14.88 -11.81 5.46
N SER A 240 15.73 -12.69 5.98
CA SER A 240 17.18 -12.42 6.05
C SER A 240 17.82 -12.33 4.67
N TRP A 241 17.44 -13.22 3.73
CA TRP A 241 17.94 -13.17 2.34
C TRP A 241 17.51 -11.88 1.64
N PHE A 242 16.23 -11.52 1.71
CA PHE A 242 15.69 -10.34 1.04
C PHE A 242 16.27 -9.07 1.63
N ASN A 243 16.52 -9.05 2.95
CA ASN A 243 17.27 -8.00 3.61
C ASN A 243 18.65 -7.82 2.95
N LEU A 244 19.44 -8.89 2.84
CA LEU A 244 20.77 -8.83 2.21
C LEU A 244 20.70 -8.48 0.73
N GLU A 245 19.74 -9.03 0.00
CA GLU A 245 19.56 -8.77 -1.43
C GLU A 245 19.24 -7.29 -1.69
N ARG A 246 18.55 -6.62 -0.75
CA ARG A 246 18.29 -5.17 -0.78
C ARG A 246 19.52 -4.28 -0.66
N THR A 247 20.70 -4.84 -0.41
CA THR A 247 21.99 -4.12 -0.51
C THR A 247 22.55 -4.09 -1.93
N LYS A 248 22.03 -4.93 -2.83
CA LYS A 248 22.41 -5.01 -4.25
C LYS A 248 21.47 -4.21 -5.15
N ALA A 249 20.18 -4.22 -4.83
CA ALA A 249 19.14 -3.46 -5.51
C ALA A 249 18.01 -3.11 -4.53
N ILE A 250 17.32 -1.98 -4.69
CA ILE A 250 16.30 -1.53 -3.71
C ILE A 250 15.16 -2.54 -3.55
N LEU A 251 14.76 -3.21 -4.64
CA LEU A 251 13.67 -4.20 -4.71
C LEU A 251 12.42 -3.70 -3.97
N THR A 252 11.70 -2.79 -4.62
CA THR A 252 10.45 -2.20 -4.10
C THR A 252 9.43 -3.28 -3.78
N PHE A 253 9.33 -4.31 -4.63
CA PHE A 253 8.42 -5.43 -4.46
C PHE A 253 9.14 -6.74 -4.10
N PRO A 254 8.46 -7.71 -3.46
CA PRO A 254 7.15 -7.54 -2.87
C PRO A 254 7.19 -6.54 -1.71
N VAL A 255 6.08 -5.83 -1.52
CA VAL A 255 5.81 -5.23 -0.21
C VAL A 255 5.49 -6.40 0.72
N VAL A 256 6.23 -6.46 1.83
CA VAL A 256 6.14 -7.55 2.80
C VAL A 256 5.36 -7.05 4.01
N THR A 257 4.38 -7.84 4.44
CA THR A 257 3.62 -7.61 5.67
C THR A 257 3.81 -8.79 6.63
N VAL A 258 4.32 -8.50 7.82
CA VAL A 258 4.48 -9.46 8.92
C VAL A 258 3.23 -9.40 9.80
N ALA A 259 2.41 -10.46 9.79
CA ALA A 259 1.19 -10.57 10.58
C ALA A 259 1.45 -11.33 11.89
N MET A 260 1.13 -10.71 13.03
CA MET A 260 1.35 -11.28 14.37
C MET A 260 0.09 -11.13 15.23
N LEU A 261 -0.36 -12.23 15.83
CA LEU A 261 -1.56 -12.23 16.66
C LEU A 261 -1.18 -11.65 18.03
N THR A 262 -1.99 -10.74 18.55
CA THR A 262 -1.76 -10.11 19.85
C THR A 262 -2.76 -10.61 20.89
N ASP A 263 -2.36 -10.54 22.15
CA ASP A 263 -3.19 -10.81 23.31
C ASP A 263 -2.68 -9.97 24.47
N ASN A 264 -3.60 -9.40 25.26
CA ASN A 264 -3.30 -8.55 26.41
C ASN A 264 -2.22 -7.47 26.13
N GLY A 265 -2.29 -6.84 24.95
CA GLY A 265 -1.37 -5.77 24.54
C GLY A 265 0.06 -6.22 24.20
N GLN A 266 0.27 -7.50 23.86
CA GLN A 266 1.55 -8.04 23.42
C GLN A 266 1.36 -9.04 22.29
N CYS A 267 2.40 -9.32 21.50
CA CYS A 267 2.36 -10.42 20.53
C CYS A 267 2.25 -11.76 21.26
N LYS A 268 1.38 -12.67 20.82
CA LYS A 268 1.26 -14.01 21.42
C LYS A 268 2.56 -14.80 21.29
N SER A 269 3.16 -14.80 20.10
CA SER A 269 4.47 -15.39 19.89
C SER A 269 5.61 -14.41 20.19
N GLN A 270 6.03 -14.36 21.45
CA GLN A 270 7.16 -13.51 21.89
C GLN A 270 8.48 -13.84 21.18
N LYS A 271 8.71 -15.13 20.89
CA LYS A 271 9.89 -15.58 20.13
C LYS A 271 9.88 -14.99 18.73
N PHE A 272 8.74 -15.08 18.04
CA PHE A 272 8.59 -14.55 16.69
C PHE A 272 8.74 -13.02 16.68
N ALA A 273 8.04 -12.31 17.58
CA ALA A 273 8.17 -10.86 17.70
C ALA A 273 9.61 -10.39 17.94
N ARG A 274 10.38 -11.12 18.77
CA ARG A 274 11.81 -10.81 18.99
C ARG A 274 12.67 -11.08 17.76
N ASN A 275 12.37 -12.10 16.96
CA ASN A 275 13.05 -12.34 15.69
C ASN A 275 12.75 -11.23 14.68
N ILE A 276 11.51 -10.79 14.58
CA ILE A 276 11.10 -9.66 13.73
C ILE A 276 11.78 -8.35 14.18
N ALA A 277 11.87 -8.12 15.48
CA ALA A 277 12.62 -6.99 16.03
C ALA A 277 14.13 -7.06 15.71
N ARG A 278 14.71 -8.27 15.61
CA ARG A 278 16.10 -8.47 15.16
C ARG A 278 16.25 -8.13 13.69
N GLU A 279 15.34 -8.60 12.84
CA GLU A 279 15.34 -8.26 11.41
C GLU A 279 15.28 -6.74 11.19
N LEU A 280 14.45 -6.01 11.93
CA LEU A 280 14.41 -4.53 11.90
C LEU A 280 15.74 -3.90 12.36
N ALA A 281 16.36 -4.43 13.43
CA ALA A 281 17.66 -3.98 13.91
C ALA A 281 18.78 -4.19 12.88
N ASP A 282 18.69 -5.26 12.09
CA ASP A 282 19.59 -5.58 10.97
C ASP A 282 19.26 -4.78 9.69
N GLY A 283 18.41 -3.75 9.79
CA GLY A 283 18.04 -2.85 8.70
C GLY A 283 17.00 -3.41 7.75
N ASN A 284 16.29 -4.47 8.12
CA ASN A 284 15.15 -4.97 7.34
C ASN A 284 13.97 -4.01 7.45
N SER A 285 13.06 -4.11 6.49
CA SER A 285 12.02 -3.12 6.31
C SER A 285 10.78 -3.74 5.68
N PHE A 286 9.69 -3.73 6.43
CA PHE A 286 8.39 -4.32 6.08
C PHE A 286 7.28 -3.64 6.89
N PHE A 287 6.02 -3.91 6.51
CA PHE A 287 4.88 -3.59 7.36
C PHE A 287 4.69 -4.66 8.43
N MET A 288 4.11 -4.26 9.55
CA MET A 288 3.61 -5.13 10.60
C MET A 288 2.10 -4.96 10.66
N TYR A 289 1.41 -6.10 10.70
CA TYR A 289 -0.02 -6.19 10.96
C TYR A 289 -0.22 -6.87 12.32
N LEU A 290 -0.80 -6.14 13.26
CA LEU A 290 -1.13 -6.62 14.59
C LEU A 290 -2.64 -6.66 14.74
N SER A 291 -3.17 -7.79 15.17
CA SER A 291 -4.57 -7.87 15.56
C SER A 291 -4.74 -8.88 16.68
N ASP A 292 -5.74 -8.65 17.52
CA ASP A 292 -6.18 -9.54 18.59
C ASP A 292 -7.18 -10.60 18.10
N ASN A 293 -7.56 -10.53 16.82
CA ASN A 293 -8.47 -11.45 16.18
C ASN A 293 -7.81 -12.08 14.95
N ALA A 294 -7.71 -13.40 14.94
CA ALA A 294 -7.15 -14.14 13.83
C ALA A 294 -8.05 -14.12 12.57
N ASP A 295 -9.36 -13.90 12.76
CA ASP A 295 -10.37 -13.88 11.69
C ASP A 295 -10.24 -12.65 10.77
N SER A 296 -9.55 -11.61 11.23
CA SER A 296 -9.37 -10.35 10.49
C SER A 296 -8.69 -10.53 9.12
N LEU A 297 -7.81 -11.53 9.00
CA LEU A 297 -7.19 -11.98 7.75
C LEU A 297 -7.67 -13.39 7.33
N ALA A 298 -8.19 -14.21 8.24
CA ALA A 298 -8.61 -15.59 7.95
C ALA A 298 -10.04 -15.73 7.39
N SER A 299 -10.83 -14.66 7.41
CA SER A 299 -12.22 -14.67 6.94
C SER A 299 -12.31 -14.78 5.42
N CYS A 300 -12.18 -16.01 4.93
CA CYS A 300 -12.59 -16.39 3.59
C CYS A 300 -13.17 -17.79 3.51
N CYS A 301 -14.51 -17.84 3.42
CA CYS A 301 -15.36 -18.93 2.95
C CYS A 301 -14.83 -20.35 3.16
N ARG A 302 -14.81 -20.82 4.41
CA ARG A 302 -14.83 -22.25 4.73
C ARG A 302 -15.71 -22.48 5.96
N LEU A 303 -17.00 -22.75 5.71
CA LEU A 303 -18.00 -23.33 6.62
C LEU A 303 -17.87 -22.95 8.12
N ARG A 304 -18.28 -21.72 8.49
CA ARG A 304 -18.90 -21.46 9.80
C ARG A 304 -20.05 -20.46 9.63
N SER A 305 -21.25 -20.94 9.89
CA SER A 305 -22.42 -20.10 10.11
C SER A 305 -22.26 -19.41 11.46
N GLU A 306 -22.52 -18.11 11.48
CA GLU A 306 -22.59 -17.24 12.66
C GLU A 306 -21.23 -16.92 13.31
N ILE A 307 -20.71 -15.72 13.01
CA ILE A 307 -20.35 -14.63 13.94
C ILE A 307 -19.77 -13.48 13.08
N SER A 308 -20.03 -12.24 13.47
CA SER A 308 -19.69 -11.00 12.76
C SER A 308 -18.30 -10.98 12.09
N ASP A 309 -18.29 -10.96 10.76
CA ASP A 309 -17.10 -10.82 9.91
C ASP A 309 -16.53 -9.40 9.98
N ASN A 310 -15.50 -9.18 10.81
CA ASN A 310 -14.63 -8.02 10.70
C ASN A 310 -13.46 -8.34 9.75
N THR A 311 -13.77 -8.60 8.48
CA THR A 311 -12.79 -8.67 7.38
C THR A 311 -12.23 -7.27 7.09
N PHE A 312 -10.91 -7.12 7.05
CA PHE A 312 -10.26 -5.87 6.64
C PHE A 312 -9.62 -6.01 5.25
N SER A 313 -9.63 -4.92 4.47
CA SER A 313 -8.92 -4.83 3.19
C SER A 313 -8.21 -3.48 3.10
N TYR A 314 -6.88 -3.51 3.15
CA TYR A 314 -6.03 -2.32 3.01
C TYR A 314 -5.60 -2.16 1.55
N THR A 315 -5.62 -0.92 1.04
CA THR A 315 -5.08 -0.60 -0.29
C THR A 315 -3.59 -0.96 -0.44
N LEU A 316 -2.87 -0.97 0.69
CA LEU A 316 -1.46 -1.36 0.78
C LEU A 316 -1.21 -2.87 0.84
N GLY A 317 -2.23 -3.69 0.59
CA GLY A 317 -2.07 -5.14 0.39
C GLY A 317 -1.99 -5.99 1.66
N ALA A 318 -2.23 -5.42 2.85
CA ALA A 318 -2.60 -6.22 4.01
C ALA A 318 -4.07 -6.64 3.86
N GLY A 319 -4.34 -7.93 3.83
CA GLY A 319 -5.70 -8.44 3.65
C GLY A 319 -5.73 -9.95 3.73
N GLY A 320 -6.92 -10.48 3.96
CA GLY A 320 -7.14 -11.93 3.95
C GLY A 320 -6.93 -12.56 2.57
N VAL A 321 -7.00 -13.89 2.50
CA VAL A 321 -7.04 -14.60 1.21
C VAL A 321 -8.32 -14.18 0.48
N ALA A 322 -8.30 -13.97 -0.84
CA ALA A 322 -9.49 -13.71 -1.65
C ALA A 322 -10.34 -12.49 -1.18
N THR A 323 -9.73 -11.32 -0.96
CA THR A 323 -10.41 -10.05 -0.63
C THR A 323 -9.91 -8.89 -1.51
N GLY A 324 -10.42 -7.68 -1.34
CA GLY A 324 -9.92 -6.48 -2.01
C GLY A 324 -10.96 -5.36 -2.04
N SER A 325 -10.80 -4.41 -2.96
CA SER A 325 -11.78 -3.36 -3.20
C SER A 325 -12.08 -3.26 -4.70
N ILE A 326 -13.36 -3.07 -5.03
CA ILE A 326 -13.81 -2.86 -6.41
C ILE A 326 -13.47 -1.44 -6.85
N ASN A 327 -13.65 -0.45 -5.97
CA ASN A 327 -13.43 0.96 -6.28
C ASN A 327 -13.31 1.81 -5.00
N VAL A 328 -12.58 2.92 -5.09
CA VAL A 328 -12.38 3.88 -3.99
C VAL A 328 -12.84 5.26 -4.45
N ILE A 329 -13.71 5.89 -3.67
CA ILE A 329 -14.10 7.30 -3.85
C ILE A 329 -13.83 8.01 -2.53
N THR A 330 -12.95 9.01 -2.55
CA THR A 330 -12.53 9.74 -1.35
C THR A 330 -13.30 11.03 -1.16
N LEU A 331 -13.79 11.26 0.05
CA LEU A 331 -14.33 12.53 0.51
C LEU A 331 -13.19 13.50 0.89
N ASN A 332 -13.26 14.74 0.42
CA ASN A 332 -12.39 15.81 0.89
C ASN A 332 -12.91 16.39 2.21
N MET A 333 -12.44 15.84 3.33
CA MET A 333 -12.97 16.17 4.66
C MET A 333 -12.77 17.64 5.03
N ASN A 334 -11.66 18.26 4.61
CA ASN A 334 -11.40 19.66 4.89
C ASN A 334 -12.48 20.57 4.28
N ARG A 335 -12.78 20.37 3.00
CA ARG A 335 -13.82 21.12 2.29
C ARG A 335 -15.20 20.89 2.89
N LEU A 336 -15.60 19.64 3.11
CA LEU A 336 -16.92 19.30 3.63
C LEU A 336 -17.17 19.92 5.02
N ILE A 337 -16.16 19.93 5.89
CA ILE A 337 -16.26 20.51 7.24
C ILE A 337 -16.36 22.04 7.19
N GLN A 338 -15.53 22.71 6.38
CA GLN A 338 -15.60 24.18 6.25
C GLN A 338 -16.93 24.66 5.65
N ASP A 339 -17.51 23.89 4.73
CA ASP A 339 -18.83 24.15 4.15
C ASP A 339 -20.00 23.83 5.12
N GLY A 340 -19.74 23.15 6.25
CA GLY A 340 -20.79 22.67 7.15
C GLY A 340 -21.73 21.63 6.50
N ARG A 341 -21.20 20.80 5.59
CA ARG A 341 -21.98 19.75 4.90
C ARG A 341 -22.40 18.67 5.89
N ASP A 342 -23.59 18.11 5.66
CA ASP A 342 -24.01 16.91 6.37
C ASP A 342 -23.26 15.68 5.82
N LEU A 343 -22.30 15.19 6.59
CA LEU A 343 -21.46 14.06 6.20
C LEU A 343 -22.27 12.80 5.89
N ALA A 344 -23.38 12.55 6.61
CA ALA A 344 -24.22 11.38 6.36
C ALA A 344 -24.86 11.42 4.96
N THR A 345 -25.33 12.60 4.55
CA THR A 345 -25.87 12.84 3.20
C THR A 345 -24.81 12.64 2.13
N GLU A 346 -23.59 13.17 2.33
CA GLU A 346 -22.53 13.02 1.33
C GLU A 346 -22.03 11.57 1.21
N VAL A 347 -21.97 10.83 2.32
CA VAL A 347 -21.65 9.39 2.30
C VAL A 347 -22.73 8.59 1.56
N ASP A 348 -24.02 8.86 1.77
CA ASP A 348 -25.11 8.16 1.06
C ASP A 348 -25.01 8.35 -0.47
N LYS A 349 -24.69 9.56 -0.94
CA LYS A 349 -24.45 9.82 -2.37
C LYS A 349 -23.27 8.97 -2.89
N VAL A 350 -22.14 8.98 -2.18
CA VAL A 350 -20.94 8.22 -2.59
C VAL A 350 -21.22 6.71 -2.60
N GLN A 351 -21.95 6.18 -1.61
CA GLN A 351 -22.34 4.78 -1.58
C GLN A 351 -23.19 4.40 -2.79
N ARG A 352 -24.11 5.26 -3.24
CA ARG A 352 -24.90 5.03 -4.46
C ARG A 352 -24.04 5.10 -5.73
N TYR A 353 -23.07 6.02 -5.81
CA TYR A 353 -22.10 6.03 -6.92
C TYR A 353 -21.31 4.72 -6.98
N GLN A 354 -20.88 4.22 -5.82
CA GLN A 354 -20.17 2.95 -5.70
C GLN A 354 -21.04 1.76 -6.12
N VAL A 355 -22.33 1.74 -5.75
CA VAL A 355 -23.30 0.72 -6.22
C VAL A 355 -23.42 0.73 -7.74
N ALA A 356 -23.49 1.91 -8.36
CA ALA A 356 -23.49 2.02 -9.82
C ALA A 356 -22.20 1.50 -10.45
N TYR A 357 -21.03 1.83 -9.88
CA TYR A 357 -19.76 1.30 -10.35
C TYR A 357 -19.71 -0.24 -10.26
N ARG A 358 -20.18 -0.81 -9.15
CA ARG A 358 -20.28 -2.27 -8.99
C ARG A 358 -21.16 -2.91 -10.06
N ALA A 359 -22.33 -2.33 -10.34
CA ALA A 359 -23.23 -2.84 -11.38
C ALA A 359 -22.60 -2.82 -12.79
N LEU A 360 -21.70 -1.87 -13.07
CA LEU A 360 -20.90 -1.88 -14.31
C LEU A 360 -19.92 -3.07 -14.32
N MET A 361 -19.23 -3.33 -13.21
CA MET A 361 -18.32 -4.48 -13.11
C MET A 361 -19.07 -5.80 -13.26
N GLU A 362 -20.24 -5.94 -12.64
CA GLU A 362 -21.10 -7.12 -12.80
C GLU A 362 -21.53 -7.32 -14.26
N SER A 363 -21.82 -6.21 -14.98
CA SER A 363 -22.11 -6.25 -16.42
C SER A 363 -20.90 -6.71 -17.24
N TYR A 364 -19.69 -6.26 -16.87
CA TYR A 364 -18.44 -6.71 -17.51
C TYR A 364 -18.16 -8.19 -17.25
N GLN A 365 -18.41 -8.67 -16.03
CA GLN A 365 -18.27 -10.08 -15.71
C GLN A 365 -19.28 -10.92 -16.49
N ALA A 366 -20.56 -10.50 -16.54
CA ALA A 366 -21.58 -11.20 -17.31
C ALA A 366 -21.26 -11.28 -18.82
N ALA A 367 -20.50 -10.31 -19.33
CA ALA A 367 -20.00 -10.29 -20.71
C ALA A 367 -18.67 -11.07 -20.91
N GLY A 368 -18.11 -11.68 -19.86
CA GLY A 368 -16.87 -12.47 -19.91
C GLY A 368 -15.58 -11.64 -19.96
N LEU A 369 -15.62 -10.36 -19.58
CA LEU A 369 -14.45 -9.47 -19.60
C LEU A 369 -13.56 -9.60 -18.35
N LEU A 370 -14.08 -10.15 -17.25
CA LEU A 370 -13.42 -10.20 -15.95
C LEU A 370 -12.92 -11.62 -15.63
N SER A 371 -12.04 -12.14 -16.49
CA SER A 371 -11.58 -13.55 -16.46
C SER A 371 -10.96 -14.02 -15.14
N VAL A 372 -10.35 -13.13 -14.34
CA VAL A 372 -9.81 -13.48 -13.02
C VAL A 372 -10.92 -13.92 -12.06
N TYR A 373 -12.10 -13.31 -12.15
CA TYR A 373 -13.28 -13.67 -11.37
C TYR A 373 -13.84 -15.00 -11.85
N ASP A 374 -14.02 -15.16 -13.16
CA ASP A 374 -14.58 -16.37 -13.76
C ASP A 374 -13.68 -17.60 -13.55
N ALA A 375 -12.36 -17.39 -13.49
CA ALA A 375 -11.39 -18.43 -13.17
C ALA A 375 -11.37 -18.82 -11.68
N GLY A 376 -12.09 -18.10 -10.81
CA GLY A 376 -12.27 -18.43 -9.39
C GLY A 376 -11.17 -17.91 -8.45
N PHE A 377 -10.32 -16.99 -8.90
CA PHE A 377 -9.25 -16.42 -8.05
C PHE A 377 -9.76 -15.42 -7.01
N ILE A 378 -10.92 -14.80 -7.28
CA ILE A 378 -11.61 -13.84 -6.42
C ILE A 378 -13.12 -13.84 -6.76
N SER A 379 -13.95 -13.44 -5.80
CA SER A 379 -15.37 -13.12 -6.03
C SER A 379 -15.63 -11.65 -5.70
N MET A 380 -16.51 -10.99 -6.46
CA MET A 380 -16.94 -9.62 -6.18
C MET A 380 -17.61 -9.47 -4.80
N ASP A 381 -18.24 -10.53 -4.30
CA ASP A 381 -18.88 -10.53 -2.97
C ASP A 381 -17.86 -10.45 -1.83
N LYS A 382 -16.59 -10.71 -2.14
CA LYS A 382 -15.48 -10.61 -1.20
C LYS A 382 -14.70 -9.31 -1.30
N GLN A 383 -15.14 -8.38 -2.15
CA GLN A 383 -14.52 -7.08 -2.31
C GLN A 383 -15.41 -5.96 -1.78
N PHE A 384 -14.75 -4.95 -1.21
CA PHE A 384 -15.40 -3.77 -0.66
C PHE A 384 -15.69 -2.70 -1.72
N LEU A 385 -16.67 -1.87 -1.42
CA LEU A 385 -16.88 -0.55 -2.00
C LEU A 385 -16.39 0.48 -0.99
N THR A 386 -15.25 1.10 -1.29
CA THR A 386 -14.50 1.86 -0.29
C THR A 386 -14.84 3.35 -0.31
N ILE A 387 -15.22 3.86 0.86
CA ILE A 387 -15.37 5.28 1.14
C ILE A 387 -14.02 5.79 1.66
N GLY A 388 -13.24 6.42 0.81
CA GLY A 388 -11.98 6.99 1.23
C GLY A 388 -12.18 8.31 1.98
N ILE A 389 -11.25 8.68 2.85
CA ILE A 389 -11.17 10.02 3.44
C ILE A 389 -9.76 10.60 3.28
N ASN A 390 -9.66 11.90 3.11
CA ASN A 390 -8.41 12.66 3.22
C ASN A 390 -8.70 14.08 3.74
N GLY A 391 -7.71 14.74 4.35
CA GLY A 391 -7.87 16.11 4.84
C GLY A 391 -8.38 16.23 6.28
N MET A 392 -8.29 15.18 7.11
CA MET A 392 -8.83 15.21 8.49
C MET A 392 -8.06 16.13 9.43
N VAL A 393 -6.74 16.18 9.31
CA VAL A 393 -5.87 17.09 10.10
C VAL A 393 -6.23 18.53 9.76
N GLU A 394 -6.31 18.83 8.46
CA GLU A 394 -6.64 20.15 7.94
C GLU A 394 -8.06 20.58 8.33
N ALA A 395 -9.02 19.65 8.26
CA ALA A 395 -10.39 19.90 8.66
C ALA A 395 -10.48 20.32 10.13
N ALA A 396 -9.76 19.62 11.03
CA ALA A 396 -9.74 19.96 12.45
C ALA A 396 -9.15 21.35 12.70
N GLU A 397 -8.03 21.66 12.05
CA GLU A 397 -7.38 22.97 12.16
C GLU A 397 -8.25 24.10 11.61
N SER A 398 -9.02 23.86 10.55
CA SER A 398 -9.93 24.84 9.94
C SER A 398 -11.04 25.30 10.89
N VAL A 399 -11.40 24.47 11.88
CA VAL A 399 -12.39 24.79 12.93
C VAL A 399 -11.74 25.16 14.27
N GLY A 400 -10.42 25.41 14.27
CA GLY A 400 -9.68 25.89 15.43
C GLY A 400 -9.22 24.81 16.41
N LEU A 401 -9.28 23.53 16.06
CA LEU A 401 -8.75 22.44 16.87
C LEU A 401 -7.25 22.23 16.60
N VAL A 402 -6.52 21.78 17.62
CA VAL A 402 -5.11 21.39 17.48
C VAL A 402 -5.05 19.91 17.17
N ALA A 403 -4.56 19.54 15.99
CA ALA A 403 -4.37 18.13 15.63
C ALA A 403 -3.25 17.50 16.47
N GLY A 404 -3.54 16.40 17.14
CA GLY A 404 -2.57 15.72 18.00
C GLY A 404 -3.23 14.82 19.05
N ASN A 405 -2.42 14.21 19.92
CA ASN A 405 -2.91 13.32 20.97
C ASN A 405 -3.56 14.09 22.13
N ASN A 406 -4.75 14.64 21.87
CA ASN A 406 -5.56 15.36 22.85
C ASN A 406 -7.05 14.99 22.71
N PRO A 407 -7.84 15.11 23.80
CA PRO A 407 -9.23 14.65 23.79
C PRO A 407 -10.12 15.33 22.73
N GLU A 408 -9.92 16.63 22.49
CA GLU A 408 -10.77 17.41 21.58
C GLU A 408 -10.60 16.96 20.13
N TYR A 409 -9.36 16.70 19.70
CA TYR A 409 -9.07 16.18 18.36
C TYR A 409 -9.50 14.72 18.20
N ILE A 410 -9.26 13.88 19.20
CA ILE A 410 -9.69 12.47 19.18
C ILE A 410 -11.21 12.39 19.03
N GLU A 411 -11.97 13.17 19.82
CA GLU A 411 -13.43 13.20 19.74
C GLU A 411 -13.90 13.71 18.36
N PHE A 412 -13.25 14.74 17.81
CA PHE A 412 -13.55 15.24 16.47
C PHE A 412 -13.38 14.16 15.40
N VAL A 413 -12.27 13.42 15.41
CA VAL A 413 -12.03 12.37 14.43
C VAL A 413 -13.01 11.21 14.62
N GLN A 414 -13.20 10.73 15.85
CA GLN A 414 -14.13 9.65 16.15
C GLN A 414 -15.56 9.98 15.72
N ARG A 415 -16.04 11.19 15.99
CA ARG A 415 -17.39 11.62 15.64
C ARG A 415 -17.62 11.56 14.13
N ASN A 416 -16.67 12.05 13.35
CA ASN A 416 -16.76 12.02 11.88
C ASN A 416 -16.66 10.58 11.34
N LEU A 417 -15.69 9.79 11.80
CA LEU A 417 -15.55 8.38 11.38
C LEU A 417 -16.78 7.55 11.73
N LYS A 418 -17.38 7.79 12.90
CA LYS A 418 -18.58 7.09 13.35
C LYS A 418 -19.77 7.29 12.41
N VAL A 419 -19.94 8.49 11.86
CA VAL A 419 -21.00 8.77 10.88
C VAL A 419 -20.84 7.87 9.64
N ILE A 420 -19.62 7.77 9.11
CA ILE A 420 -19.33 6.94 7.93
C ILE A 420 -19.50 5.45 8.26
N PHE A 421 -19.01 5.01 9.41
CA PHE A 421 -19.13 3.63 9.89
C PHE A 421 -20.59 3.17 10.04
N ASP A 422 -21.43 3.97 10.69
CA ASP A 422 -22.85 3.64 10.86
C ASP A 422 -23.58 3.65 9.49
N ALA A 423 -23.21 4.56 8.60
CA ALA A 423 -23.72 4.59 7.23
C ALA A 423 -23.31 3.34 6.43
N ASN A 424 -22.06 2.87 6.54
CA ASN A 424 -21.58 1.64 5.87
C ASN A 424 -22.34 0.40 6.34
N LYS A 425 -22.60 0.28 7.65
CA LYS A 425 -23.41 -0.81 8.20
C LYS A 425 -24.82 -0.83 7.64
N LYS A 426 -25.45 0.34 7.57
CA LYS A 426 -26.79 0.49 6.99
C LYS A 426 -26.78 0.16 5.50
N ALA A 427 -25.79 0.64 4.76
CA ALA A 427 -25.64 0.38 3.33
C ALA A 427 -25.42 -1.11 3.03
N LYS A 428 -24.63 -1.81 3.85
CA LYS A 428 -24.46 -3.27 3.74
C LYS A 428 -25.79 -4.02 3.87
N GLN A 429 -26.62 -3.63 4.82
CA GLN A 429 -27.96 -4.23 5.00
C GLN A 429 -28.89 -3.90 3.83
N GLN A 430 -28.80 -2.69 3.29
CA GLN A 430 -29.66 -2.22 2.20
C GLN A 430 -29.31 -2.85 0.85
N TRP A 431 -28.01 -2.91 0.51
CA TRP A 431 -27.54 -3.29 -0.83
C TRP A 431 -27.00 -4.73 -0.89
N GLY A 432 -26.71 -5.35 0.25
CA GLY A 432 -26.06 -6.66 0.29
C GLY A 432 -24.57 -6.63 -0.06
N TYR A 433 -24.00 -5.46 -0.33
CA TYR A 433 -22.58 -5.30 -0.67
C TYR A 433 -21.75 -4.90 0.55
N MET A 434 -20.46 -5.21 0.52
CA MET A 434 -19.54 -4.79 1.57
C MET A 434 -19.07 -3.35 1.34
N PHE A 435 -19.12 -2.53 2.38
CA PHE A 435 -18.60 -1.16 2.40
C PHE A 435 -17.57 -1.03 3.52
N ASN A 436 -16.54 -0.21 3.31
CA ASN A 436 -15.56 0.13 4.33
C ASN A 436 -15.06 1.56 4.16
N THR A 437 -14.36 2.06 5.17
CA THR A 437 -13.77 3.41 5.21
C THR A 437 -12.27 3.33 5.33
N GLU A 438 -11.54 3.91 4.39
CA GLU A 438 -10.08 3.93 4.42
C GLU A 438 -9.56 5.36 4.54
N PHE A 439 -8.58 5.58 5.42
CA PHE A 439 -7.76 6.78 5.33
C PHE A 439 -6.72 6.57 4.24
N VAL A 440 -7.05 7.05 3.03
CA VAL A 440 -6.30 6.68 1.83
C VAL A 440 -4.86 7.22 1.84
N PRO A 441 -3.89 6.51 1.24
CA PRO A 441 -2.51 6.97 1.13
C PRO A 441 -2.34 8.31 0.41
N ALA A 442 -3.31 8.66 -0.46
CA ALA A 442 -3.42 9.96 -1.10
C ALA A 442 -2.16 10.45 -1.86
N GLU A 443 -1.36 9.57 -2.48
CA GLU A 443 -0.07 9.91 -3.13
C GLU A 443 -0.15 11.22 -3.93
N ASN A 444 -1.12 11.30 -4.83
CA ASN A 444 -1.40 12.51 -5.60
C ASN A 444 -2.47 13.39 -4.96
N LEU A 445 -3.47 12.75 -4.34
CA LEU A 445 -4.66 13.42 -3.84
C LEU A 445 -4.33 14.47 -2.78
N GLY A 446 -3.37 14.22 -1.88
CA GLY A 446 -3.03 15.19 -0.83
C GLY A 446 -2.53 16.52 -1.40
N VAL A 447 -1.74 16.49 -2.48
CA VAL A 447 -1.26 17.69 -3.18
C VAL A 447 -2.39 18.35 -3.98
N LYS A 448 -3.26 17.55 -4.61
CA LYS A 448 -4.40 18.04 -5.39
C LYS A 448 -5.43 18.76 -4.50
N ASN A 449 -5.87 18.14 -3.40
CA ASN A 449 -6.81 18.73 -2.45
C ASN A 449 -6.30 20.08 -1.94
N ALA A 450 -5.05 20.15 -1.47
CA ALA A 450 -4.45 21.40 -1.02
C ALA A 450 -4.44 22.50 -2.09
N LYS A 451 -4.18 22.13 -3.36
CA LYS A 451 -4.19 23.08 -4.47
C LYS A 451 -5.61 23.55 -4.82
N TRP A 452 -6.57 22.63 -4.90
CA TRP A 452 -7.97 22.92 -5.23
C TRP A 452 -8.63 23.77 -4.16
N ASP A 453 -8.51 23.37 -2.90
CA ASP A 453 -9.09 24.09 -1.76
C ASP A 453 -8.51 25.50 -1.64
N ARG A 454 -7.20 25.68 -1.88
CA ARG A 454 -6.60 27.01 -1.87
C ARG A 454 -7.11 27.90 -3.00
N ALA A 455 -7.29 27.33 -4.19
CA ALA A 455 -7.80 28.07 -5.34
C ALA A 455 -9.25 28.55 -5.12
N ASP A 456 -10.04 27.74 -4.40
CA ASP A 456 -11.45 28.04 -4.10
C ASP A 456 -11.64 28.85 -2.80
N GLY A 457 -10.54 29.23 -2.13
CA GLY A 457 -10.56 30.15 -0.98
C GLY A 457 -10.74 29.51 0.40
N TYR A 458 -10.60 28.18 0.51
CA TYR A 458 -10.65 27.46 1.78
C TYR A 458 -9.38 27.69 2.62
N ALA A 459 -9.48 27.44 3.93
CA ALA A 459 -8.32 27.38 4.81
C ALA A 459 -7.46 26.15 4.45
N VAL A 460 -6.20 26.41 4.07
CA VAL A 460 -5.24 25.40 3.60
C VAL A 460 -3.88 25.68 4.25
N PRO A 461 -3.57 25.06 5.41
CA PRO A 461 -2.35 25.36 6.16
C PRO A 461 -1.08 24.79 5.51
N ARG A 462 -1.23 23.86 4.56
CA ARG A 462 -0.11 23.12 3.95
C ARG A 462 -0.32 22.76 2.50
N ASP A 463 0.77 22.55 1.77
CA ASP A 463 0.78 22.27 0.32
C ASP A 463 0.47 20.82 -0.06
N CYS A 464 0.43 19.92 0.92
CA CYS A 464 0.02 18.54 0.75
C CYS A 464 -0.75 18.12 2.00
N TYR A 465 -2.00 17.69 1.84
CA TYR A 465 -2.79 17.18 2.95
C TYR A 465 -2.19 15.91 3.51
N ASN A 466 -2.28 15.77 4.83
CA ASN A 466 -1.71 14.65 5.54
C ASN A 466 -2.44 13.34 5.18
N SER A 467 -1.65 12.29 5.06
CA SER A 467 -2.13 10.90 4.88
C SER A 467 -2.06 10.14 6.21
N TYR A 468 -2.05 10.88 7.32
CA TYR A 468 -1.91 10.43 8.70
C TYR A 468 -2.84 11.27 9.58
N PHE A 469 -3.14 10.79 10.78
CA PHE A 469 -3.95 11.53 11.76
C PHE A 469 -3.13 12.56 12.56
N TYR A 470 -1.92 12.89 12.10
CA TYR A 470 -1.04 13.92 12.65
C TYR A 470 -0.42 14.74 11.52
N ALA A 471 0.00 15.96 11.82
CA ALA A 471 0.74 16.81 10.90
C ALA A 471 2.18 16.27 10.74
N VAL A 472 2.61 15.96 9.52
CA VAL A 472 3.95 15.41 9.26
C VAL A 472 5.08 16.37 9.60
N GLU A 473 4.80 17.66 9.55
CA GLU A 473 5.69 18.77 9.88
C GLU A 473 5.77 19.09 11.38
N ASP A 474 4.99 18.41 12.22
CA ASP A 474 5.05 18.59 13.67
C ASP A 474 6.24 17.83 14.27
N ASP A 475 7.13 18.59 14.91
CA ASP A 475 8.33 18.11 15.58
C ASP A 475 8.06 17.66 17.04
N GLU A 476 6.92 18.00 17.62
CA GLU A 476 6.57 17.67 19.00
C GLU A 476 5.83 16.31 19.12
N THR A 477 5.12 15.89 18.06
CA THR A 477 4.47 14.57 18.02
C THR A 477 5.52 13.44 18.00
N ASN A 478 5.71 12.80 19.16
CA ASN A 478 6.66 11.71 19.34
C ASN A 478 6.14 10.35 18.81
N ALA A 479 6.97 9.31 18.87
CA ALA A 479 6.63 7.98 18.37
C ALA A 479 5.42 7.33 19.07
N LEU A 480 5.25 7.56 20.38
CA LEU A 480 4.12 7.01 21.14
C LEU A 480 2.82 7.71 20.73
N ASP A 481 2.83 9.03 20.59
CA ASP A 481 1.65 9.78 20.12
C ASP A 481 1.22 9.33 18.73
N LYS A 482 2.18 9.10 17.81
CA LYS A 482 1.87 8.55 16.48
C LYS A 482 1.21 7.17 16.55
N LEU A 483 1.67 6.31 17.47
CA LEU A 483 1.06 5.00 17.71
C LEU A 483 -0.32 5.09 18.35
N VAL A 484 -0.60 6.09 19.17
CA VAL A 484 -1.93 6.36 19.74
C VAL A 484 -2.89 6.90 18.68
N LEU A 485 -2.43 7.86 17.87
CA LEU A 485 -3.21 8.48 16.80
C LEU A 485 -3.54 7.53 15.64
N HIS A 486 -2.84 6.40 15.53
CA HIS A 486 -3.20 5.29 14.64
C HIS A 486 -3.68 4.05 15.41
N GLY A 487 -3.98 4.19 16.70
CA GLY A 487 -4.47 3.13 17.59
C GLY A 487 -5.98 3.18 17.80
N ARG A 488 -6.49 2.22 18.58
CA ARG A 488 -7.93 2.01 18.82
C ARG A 488 -8.66 3.27 19.24
N GLU A 489 -8.05 4.05 20.13
CA GLU A 489 -8.63 5.27 20.67
C GLU A 489 -9.06 6.26 19.58
N LEU A 490 -8.36 6.33 18.45
CA LEU A 490 -8.74 7.24 17.35
C LEU A 490 -9.44 6.50 16.21
N VAL A 491 -8.98 5.31 15.84
CA VAL A 491 -9.38 4.62 14.60
C VAL A 491 -10.38 3.48 14.78
N ASP A 492 -11.01 3.30 15.94
CA ASP A 492 -11.98 2.23 16.18
C ASP A 492 -13.16 2.22 15.20
N TYR A 493 -13.55 3.37 14.65
CA TYR A 493 -14.60 3.50 13.64
C TYR A 493 -14.07 3.48 12.19
N LEU A 494 -12.77 3.22 11.98
CA LEU A 494 -12.16 3.12 10.65
C LEU A 494 -12.09 1.64 10.22
N ASP A 495 -13.14 1.17 9.56
CA ASP A 495 -13.38 -0.23 9.19
C ASP A 495 -12.65 -0.70 7.92
N GLY A 496 -11.94 0.17 7.21
CA GLY A 496 -11.05 -0.15 6.08
C GLY A 496 -9.57 0.09 6.34
N GLY A 497 -9.23 0.75 7.46
CA GLY A 497 -7.87 0.87 7.95
C GLY A 497 -7.12 2.15 7.58
N SER A 498 -5.95 2.31 8.20
CA SER A 498 -4.94 3.33 7.91
C SER A 498 -3.56 2.72 8.13
N ALA A 499 -2.50 3.36 7.64
CA ALA A 499 -1.13 2.87 7.81
C ALA A 499 -0.23 3.95 8.44
N LEU A 500 0.39 3.60 9.57
CA LEU A 500 1.39 4.47 10.19
C LEU A 500 2.78 4.22 9.57
N HIS A 501 3.43 5.31 9.15
CA HIS A 501 4.83 5.31 8.71
C HIS A 501 5.69 5.97 9.78
N LEU A 502 6.16 5.19 10.74
CA LEU A 502 6.94 5.69 11.88
C LEU A 502 8.40 5.89 11.47
N ASN A 503 8.84 7.14 11.35
CA ASN A 503 10.20 7.47 10.88
C ASN A 503 11.19 7.58 12.04
N LEU A 504 12.29 6.84 11.97
CA LEU A 504 13.44 6.92 12.89
C LEU A 504 14.67 7.43 12.12
N GLU A 505 15.52 8.21 12.79
CA GLU A 505 16.76 8.73 12.18
C GLU A 505 17.77 7.60 11.91
N GLU A 506 17.88 6.66 12.83
CA GLU A 506 18.78 5.50 12.79
C GLU A 506 18.08 4.24 13.31
N SER A 507 18.63 3.07 12.95
CA SER A 507 18.18 1.80 13.50
C SER A 507 18.51 1.70 14.99
N ILE A 508 17.58 1.16 15.77
CA ILE A 508 17.74 0.93 17.21
C ILE A 508 18.01 -0.55 17.51
N SER A 509 18.29 -0.87 18.78
CA SER A 509 18.53 -2.25 19.19
C SER A 509 17.27 -3.13 19.03
N THR A 510 17.46 -4.45 18.99
CA THR A 510 16.36 -5.43 18.99
C THR A 510 15.36 -5.18 20.12
N GLU A 511 15.83 -4.85 21.33
CA GLU A 511 14.94 -4.57 22.47
C GLU A 511 14.17 -3.25 22.29
N GLY A 512 14.77 -2.26 21.64
CA GLY A 512 14.10 -1.02 21.26
C GLY A 512 12.96 -1.27 20.26
N TYR A 513 13.23 -2.03 19.19
CA TYR A 513 12.19 -2.41 18.23
C TYR A 513 11.10 -3.28 18.85
N LEU A 514 11.44 -4.24 19.71
CA LEU A 514 10.47 -5.05 20.43
C LEU A 514 9.57 -4.19 21.33
N SER A 515 10.13 -3.14 21.95
CA SER A 515 9.37 -2.16 22.73
C SER A 515 8.38 -1.39 21.86
N LEU A 516 8.78 -0.95 20.65
CA LEU A 516 7.88 -0.31 19.68
C LEU A 516 6.75 -1.24 19.22
N ILE A 517 7.06 -2.51 18.92
CA ILE A 517 6.06 -3.52 18.53
C ILE A 517 5.04 -3.73 19.66
N ASN A 518 5.51 -3.87 20.91
CA ASN A 518 4.62 -4.03 22.06
C ASN A 518 3.82 -2.76 22.35
N MET A 519 4.38 -1.57 22.16
CA MET A 519 3.62 -0.31 22.28
C MET A 519 2.51 -0.24 21.23
N ALA A 520 2.79 -0.58 19.97
CA ALA A 520 1.77 -0.67 18.92
C ALA A 520 0.65 -1.65 19.29
N ALA A 521 1.00 -2.82 19.85
CA ALA A 521 0.01 -3.79 20.34
C ALA A 521 -0.86 -3.23 21.47
N ARG A 522 -0.30 -2.42 22.38
CA ARG A 522 -1.03 -1.80 23.51
C ARG A 522 -1.93 -0.66 23.08
N THR A 523 -1.46 0.21 22.18
CA THR A 523 -2.29 1.30 21.64
C THR A 523 -3.33 0.78 20.65
N GLY A 524 -3.13 -0.43 20.13
CA GLY A 524 -3.96 -1.03 19.10
C GLY A 524 -3.67 -0.47 17.70
N CYS A 525 -2.46 0.07 17.48
CA CYS A 525 -1.99 0.41 16.15
C CYS A 525 -1.77 -0.86 15.34
N ASN A 526 -2.73 -1.16 14.47
CA ASN A 526 -2.84 -2.45 13.82
C ASN A 526 -2.02 -2.58 12.54
N TYR A 527 -1.70 -1.48 11.85
CA TYR A 527 -0.93 -1.53 10.62
C TYR A 527 0.09 -0.39 10.52
N PHE A 528 1.38 -0.76 10.58
CA PHE A 528 2.46 0.22 10.62
C PHE A 528 3.77 -0.32 10.04
N CYS A 529 4.65 0.58 9.62
CA CYS A 529 6.04 0.27 9.33
C CYS A 529 6.96 1.23 10.07
N ILE A 530 8.20 0.80 10.33
CA ILE A 530 9.24 1.66 10.90
C ILE A 530 10.28 1.94 9.83
N ASN A 531 10.51 3.22 9.52
CA ASN A 531 11.38 3.66 8.43
C ASN A 531 12.66 4.27 8.97
N VAL A 532 13.79 3.84 8.43
CA VAL A 532 15.08 4.54 8.48
C VAL A 532 15.46 4.81 7.02
N LYS A 533 15.99 6.00 6.72
CA LYS A 533 16.36 6.34 5.33
C LYS A 533 17.55 5.49 4.90
N ILE A 534 17.38 4.81 3.77
CA ILE A 534 18.45 4.02 3.15
C ILE A 534 19.23 4.94 2.22
N THR A 535 20.54 5.06 2.42
CA THR A 535 21.42 5.86 1.57
C THR A 535 21.77 5.10 0.30
N ILE A 536 21.62 5.75 -0.85
CA ILE A 536 21.96 5.17 -2.15
C ILE A 536 22.90 6.11 -2.89
N CYS A 537 24.08 5.63 -3.26
CA CYS A 537 25.01 6.44 -4.03
C CYS A 537 24.64 6.46 -5.51
N ASN A 538 24.52 7.64 -6.11
CA ASN A 538 24.25 7.77 -7.55
C ASN A 538 25.48 7.47 -8.41
N ASN A 539 26.69 7.58 -7.85
CA ASN A 539 27.94 7.33 -8.58
C ASN A 539 28.33 5.84 -8.67
N CYS A 540 28.34 5.12 -7.54
CA CYS A 540 28.78 3.72 -7.51
C CYS A 540 27.66 2.72 -7.23
N ALA A 541 26.40 3.17 -7.16
CA ALA A 541 25.22 2.38 -6.85
C ALA A 541 25.25 1.65 -5.48
N HIS A 542 26.22 1.95 -4.61
CA HIS A 542 26.28 1.36 -3.27
C HIS A 542 25.05 1.75 -2.44
N ILE A 543 24.44 0.75 -1.81
CA ILE A 543 23.28 0.91 -0.93
C ILE A 543 23.73 0.64 0.51
N ASP A 544 23.62 1.66 1.35
CA ASP A 544 23.87 1.57 2.80
C ASP A 544 22.55 1.81 3.53
N LYS A 545 22.20 0.91 4.46
CA LYS A 545 20.91 0.96 5.15
C LYS A 545 20.83 1.99 6.26
N ARG A 546 21.94 2.67 6.53
CA ARG A 546 22.00 3.80 7.46
C ARG A 546 21.69 5.09 6.71
N THR A 547 21.16 6.07 7.45
CA THR A 547 21.04 7.45 6.98
C THR A 547 22.41 8.11 7.03
N LEU A 548 23.10 8.26 5.90
CA LEU A 548 24.43 8.85 5.79
C LEU A 548 24.39 10.12 4.94
N GLN A 549 25.40 10.99 5.11
CA GLN A 549 25.56 12.23 4.34
C GLN A 549 26.52 12.08 3.14
N ALA A 550 27.16 10.92 3.01
CA ALA A 550 28.02 10.55 1.90
C ALA A 550 28.06 9.02 1.76
N CYS A 551 28.42 8.54 0.58
CA CYS A 551 28.58 7.11 0.32
C CYS A 551 29.71 6.52 1.17
N SER A 552 29.42 5.47 1.93
CA SER A 552 30.42 4.75 2.73
C SER A 552 31.48 4.03 1.89
N ALA A 553 31.18 3.67 0.63
CA ALA A 553 32.10 2.98 -0.26
C ALA A 553 33.02 3.90 -1.08
N CYS A 554 32.51 5.02 -1.61
CA CYS A 554 33.27 5.92 -2.49
C CYS A 554 33.40 7.37 -2.01
N GLN A 555 32.82 7.71 -0.84
CA GLN A 555 32.81 9.05 -0.25
C GLN A 555 32.10 10.13 -1.08
N SER A 556 31.43 9.76 -2.17
CA SER A 556 30.61 10.70 -2.94
C SER A 556 29.48 11.29 -2.10
N LYS A 557 29.25 12.60 -2.27
CA LYS A 557 28.09 13.32 -1.73
C LYS A 557 26.88 13.30 -2.67
N ASP A 558 27.04 12.76 -3.89
CA ASP A 558 25.94 12.52 -4.79
C ASP A 558 25.21 11.23 -4.37
N ILE A 559 24.28 11.43 -3.43
CA ILE A 559 23.47 10.40 -2.82
C ILE A 559 21.99 10.74 -2.94
N ASP A 560 21.18 9.70 -2.96
CA ASP A 560 19.73 9.73 -2.83
C ASP A 560 19.33 8.91 -1.59
N TYR A 561 18.09 9.05 -1.15
CA TYR A 561 17.53 8.26 -0.05
C TYR A 561 16.39 7.40 -0.56
N ALA A 562 16.28 6.15 -0.10
CA ALA A 562 15.06 5.37 -0.23
C ALA A 562 14.31 5.30 1.10
N THR A 563 12.99 5.48 1.03
CA THR A 563 12.07 5.44 2.18
C THR A 563 10.66 5.07 1.71
N ARG A 564 9.75 4.84 2.66
CA ARG A 564 8.31 4.74 2.40
C ARG A 564 7.64 6.07 2.73
N VAL A 565 7.05 6.70 1.73
CA VAL A 565 6.27 7.95 1.92
C VAL A 565 4.77 7.62 2.11
N ILE A 566 4.28 6.60 1.41
CA ILE A 566 2.85 6.31 1.21
C ILE A 566 2.52 4.82 1.14
N GLY A 567 3.50 3.91 1.34
CA GLY A 567 3.21 2.47 1.29
C GLY A 567 4.29 1.56 0.74
N TYR A 568 5.26 2.05 -0.03
CA TYR A 568 6.29 1.19 -0.64
C TYR A 568 7.65 1.87 -0.68
N LEU A 569 8.71 1.06 -0.68
CA LEU A 569 10.09 1.55 -0.60
C LEU A 569 10.55 2.05 -1.97
N LYS A 570 10.79 3.35 -2.08
CA LYS A 570 11.27 3.98 -3.32
C LYS A 570 12.27 5.09 -3.01
N ARG A 571 13.09 5.42 -4.01
CA ARG A 571 13.95 6.61 -4.00
C ARG A 571 13.11 7.87 -3.80
N VAL A 572 13.56 8.80 -2.97
CA VAL A 572 12.90 10.09 -2.74
C VAL A 572 12.79 10.86 -4.07
N SER A 573 13.84 10.81 -4.90
CA SER A 573 13.86 11.42 -6.23
C SER A 573 12.79 10.90 -7.20
N ALA A 574 12.24 9.70 -6.99
CA ALA A 574 11.23 9.10 -7.86
C ALA A 574 9.80 9.58 -7.56
N PHE A 575 9.54 10.12 -6.37
CA PHE A 575 8.22 10.68 -6.03
C PHE A 575 7.96 11.98 -6.78
N SER A 576 6.69 12.36 -6.90
CA SER A 576 6.29 13.65 -7.48
C SER A 576 6.85 14.84 -6.69
N LYS A 577 7.02 15.99 -7.35
CA LYS A 577 7.57 17.21 -6.73
C LYS A 577 6.87 17.60 -5.43
N GLY A 578 5.54 17.49 -5.37
CA GLY A 578 4.76 17.78 -4.16
C GLY A 578 5.12 16.83 -3.01
N ARG A 579 5.30 15.54 -3.30
CA ARG A 579 5.72 14.54 -2.32
C ARG A 579 7.18 14.63 -1.93
N ARG A 580 8.07 15.06 -2.81
CA ARG A 580 9.47 15.38 -2.44
C ARG A 580 9.52 16.53 -1.43
N LYS A 581 8.69 17.57 -1.61
CA LYS A 581 8.57 18.68 -0.66
C LYS A 581 7.99 18.24 0.68
N GLU A 582 6.87 17.51 0.66
CA GLU A 582 6.24 16.97 1.88
C GLU A 582 7.20 16.05 2.65
N HIS A 583 7.93 15.18 1.94
CA HIS A 583 8.96 14.33 2.56
C HIS A 583 10.04 15.16 3.30
N GLY A 584 10.43 16.32 2.76
CA GLY A 584 11.39 17.21 3.39
C GLY A 584 10.91 17.86 4.70
N LEU A 585 9.60 17.82 4.97
CA LEU A 585 9.01 18.31 6.21
C LEU A 585 8.85 17.22 7.26
N ARG A 586 9.00 15.94 6.90
CA ARG A 586 8.76 14.83 7.83
C ARG A 586 9.76 14.84 8.97
N HIS A 587 9.25 14.75 10.19
CA HIS A 587 10.07 14.63 11.38
C HIS A 587 10.79 13.27 11.47
N TYR A 588 12.11 13.31 11.68
CA TYR A 588 12.98 12.20 12.06
C TYR A 588 13.54 12.52 13.45
N HIS A 589 13.34 11.64 14.44
CA HIS A 589 13.40 11.90 15.90
C HIS A 589 14.75 12.33 16.54
N ARG A 590 15.63 13.05 15.84
CA ARG A 590 16.84 13.66 16.43
C ARG A 590 17.23 14.93 15.71
N GLN A 591 17.62 15.94 16.48
CA GLN A 591 18.30 17.10 15.92
C GLN A 591 19.72 16.71 15.47
N PRO A 592 20.21 17.25 14.34
CA PRO A 592 21.59 17.05 13.94
C PRO A 592 22.50 17.46 15.09
N GLN A 593 23.34 16.54 15.58
CA GLN A 593 24.47 16.95 16.40
C GLN A 593 25.29 17.93 15.57
N GLN A 594 25.29 19.21 15.97
CA GLN A 594 26.31 20.13 15.50
C GLN A 594 27.65 19.46 15.77
N ALA A 595 28.46 19.29 14.72
CA ALA A 595 29.81 18.77 14.85
C ALA A 595 30.57 19.66 15.84
N THR A 596 30.66 19.22 17.09
CA THR A 596 31.51 19.86 18.08
C THR A 596 32.93 19.63 17.60
N ALA A 597 33.54 20.69 17.08
CA ALA A 597 34.95 20.68 16.68
C ALA A 597 35.76 20.24 17.91
N VAL A 598 36.33 19.04 17.84
CA VAL A 598 37.26 18.55 18.87
C VAL A 598 38.45 19.52 18.87
N PRO A 599 38.73 20.23 19.98
CA PRO A 599 39.87 21.12 20.03
C PRO A 599 41.14 20.26 19.92
N ARG A 600 41.95 20.52 18.88
CA ARG A 600 43.28 19.92 18.72
C ARG A 600 44.09 20.22 19.98
N LYS A 601 44.42 19.17 20.75
CA LYS A 601 45.48 19.24 21.76
C LYS A 601 46.79 19.57 21.04
N VAL A 602 47.34 20.73 21.35
CA VAL A 602 48.71 21.09 20.98
C VAL A 602 49.64 20.20 21.79
N GLU A 603 50.32 19.27 21.13
CA GLU A 603 51.40 18.48 21.75
C GLU A 603 52.57 19.40 22.09
N SER A 604 52.87 19.48 23.38
CA SER A 604 54.09 20.12 23.88
C SER A 604 55.30 19.27 23.54
N THR A 605 56.22 19.87 22.80
CA THR A 605 57.56 19.41 22.46
C THR A 605 58.31 18.85 23.68
N ARG A 606 58.75 17.58 23.60
CA ARG A 606 59.89 17.07 24.38
C ARG A 606 60.89 16.45 23.42
N ILE A 607 61.99 17.17 23.22
CA ILE A 607 63.20 16.69 22.56
C ILE A 607 64.06 15.94 23.59
N ALA A 608 64.71 14.90 23.08
CA ALA A 608 65.40 13.81 23.76
C ALA A 608 66.63 14.19 24.61
N ALA A 609 66.98 13.30 25.54
CA ALA A 609 68.34 13.09 26.00
C ALA A 609 68.62 11.58 26.15
N VAL A 610 69.65 11.16 25.40
CA VAL A 610 70.39 9.88 25.37
C VAL A 610 69.72 8.69 24.69
#